data_AF-A0A074Y4Y0-F1
#
_entry.id   AF-A0A074Y4Y0-F1
#
_cell.length_a   1.000
_cell.length_b   1.000
_cell.length_c   1.000
_cell.angle_alpha   90.00
_cell.angle_beta   90.00
_cell.angle_gamma   90.00
#
_symmetry.space_group_name_H-M   'P 1'
#
loop_
_entity.id
_entity.type
_entity.pdbx_description
1 polymer ?
#
loop_
_entity_poly.entity_id
_entity_poly.type
_entity_poly.pdbx_seq_one_letter_code
_entity_poly.pdbx_strand_id
1 'polypeptide(L)'
;MSAITIGVLALQGAFSEHIQLLQQAANYIDSEDNATARKWQFIEVRTVEQLQSCAALVLPGGESTTISLVAGRSGMLEPLREFVKVSRKPTWGTCAGLILLSESANRTKQTGQELIGGLDVRVNRNHFGRQVESFEAALDLPFLAEAGGEAFATSTKPFRSVFIRAPVVEKILETQSGAQEEEAKLDDTVVAPSKAASNGKAVGKVEVLCRLPGRAQALNDKKLTAREVGEEGDIVAVRQGNVFGTSFHPELTGDARIHVWWIKQVLQALQ
;
A
#
# COMPACT_ATOMS: atom_id res chain seq x y z
N MET A 1 -21.61 -16.35 10.42
CA MET A 1 -20.40 -15.51 10.52
C MET A 1 -20.78 -14.08 10.12
N SER A 2 -20.28 -13.07 10.83
CA SER A 2 -20.42 -11.67 10.43
C SER A 2 -19.69 -11.43 9.11
N ALA A 3 -20.17 -10.48 8.31
CA ALA A 3 -19.51 -10.14 7.05
C ALA A 3 -18.11 -9.55 7.32
N ILE A 4 -17.14 -9.87 6.47
CA ILE A 4 -15.83 -9.20 6.46
C ILE A 4 -15.93 -7.99 5.54
N THR A 5 -15.88 -6.80 6.13
CA THR A 5 -15.95 -5.53 5.40
C THR A 5 -14.54 -5.02 5.10
N ILE A 6 -14.22 -4.85 3.82
CA ILE A 6 -12.98 -4.24 3.35
C ILE A 6 -13.34 -2.91 2.69
N GLY A 7 -12.79 -1.82 3.22
CA GLY A 7 -13.01 -0.48 2.70
C GLY A 7 -11.98 -0.08 1.65
N VAL A 8 -12.38 0.78 0.72
CA VAL A 8 -11.45 1.52 -0.15
C VAL A 8 -11.71 3.01 0.05
N LEU A 9 -10.69 3.77 0.44
CA LEU A 9 -10.84 5.21 0.66
C LEU A 9 -11.22 5.91 -0.64
N ALA A 10 -12.38 6.57 -0.65
CA ALA A 10 -13.01 7.13 -1.84
C ALA A 10 -13.14 8.66 -1.77
N LEU A 11 -12.13 9.32 -1.20
CA LEU A 11 -12.03 10.79 -1.16
C LEU A 11 -11.52 11.36 -2.49
N GLN A 12 -10.62 10.64 -3.15
CA GLN A 12 -10.10 10.89 -4.50
C GLN A 12 -9.36 9.60 -4.94
N GLY A 13 -9.25 9.36 -6.26
CA GLY A 13 -8.42 8.28 -6.78
C GLY A 13 -9.19 7.11 -7.41
N ALA A 14 -8.48 6.04 -7.76
CA ALA A 14 -8.99 4.86 -8.47
C ALA A 14 -9.64 3.82 -7.54
N PHE A 15 -10.61 4.24 -6.73
CA PHE A 15 -11.24 3.35 -5.74
C PHE A 15 -12.13 2.26 -6.36
N SER A 16 -12.79 2.55 -7.49
CA SER A 16 -13.71 1.63 -8.17
C SER A 16 -12.99 0.40 -8.71
N GLU A 17 -11.84 0.58 -9.35
CA GLU A 17 -11.00 -0.47 -9.91
C GLU A 17 -10.47 -1.39 -8.80
N HIS A 18 -10.09 -0.81 -7.65
CA HIS A 18 -9.74 -1.58 -6.47
C HIS A 18 -10.90 -2.44 -5.95
N ILE A 19 -12.12 -1.89 -5.87
CA ILE A 19 -13.31 -2.65 -5.42
C ILE A 19 -13.58 -3.84 -6.36
N GLN A 20 -13.50 -3.64 -7.68
CA GLN A 20 -13.71 -4.71 -8.66
C GLN A 20 -12.70 -5.86 -8.49
N LEU A 21 -11.42 -5.55 -8.32
CA LEU A 21 -10.38 -6.57 -8.13
C LEU A 21 -10.46 -7.25 -6.76
N LEU A 22 -10.91 -6.54 -5.71
CA LEU A 22 -11.18 -7.14 -4.41
C LEU A 22 -12.34 -8.15 -4.50
N GLN A 23 -13.41 -7.84 -5.25
CA GLN A 23 -14.51 -8.77 -5.50
C GLN A 23 -14.03 -10.01 -6.27
N GLN A 24 -13.22 -9.81 -7.32
CA GLN A 24 -12.62 -10.92 -8.08
C GLN A 24 -11.73 -11.79 -7.18
N ALA A 25 -10.94 -11.16 -6.31
CA ALA A 25 -10.06 -11.86 -5.38
C ALA A 25 -10.84 -12.68 -4.34
N ALA A 26 -11.91 -12.14 -3.77
CA ALA A 26 -12.77 -12.87 -2.85
C ALA A 26 -13.44 -14.08 -3.51
N ASN A 27 -13.98 -13.91 -4.73
CA ASN A 27 -14.56 -15.01 -5.49
C ASN A 27 -13.55 -16.14 -5.74
N TYR A 28 -12.29 -15.79 -6.05
CA TYR A 28 -11.21 -16.76 -6.20
C TYR A 28 -10.96 -17.52 -4.89
N ILE A 29 -10.82 -16.82 -3.77
CA ILE A 29 -10.57 -17.42 -2.45
C ILE A 29 -11.70 -18.37 -2.04
N ASP A 30 -12.96 -17.96 -2.22
CA ASP A 30 -14.11 -18.78 -1.89
C ASP A 30 -14.20 -20.04 -2.78
N SER A 31 -13.72 -19.96 -4.03
CA SER A 31 -13.63 -21.12 -4.93
C SER A 31 -12.54 -22.12 -4.56
N GLU A 32 -11.44 -21.68 -3.94
CA GLU A 32 -10.37 -22.57 -3.45
C GLU A 32 -10.78 -23.32 -2.17
N ASP A 33 -11.49 -22.66 -1.26
CA ASP A 33 -11.66 -23.14 0.11
C ASP A 33 -12.72 -24.25 0.25
N ASN A 34 -13.67 -24.39 -0.68
CA ASN A 34 -14.75 -25.43 -0.73
C ASN A 34 -15.58 -25.65 0.57
N ALA A 35 -15.24 -25.02 1.69
CA ALA A 35 -15.68 -25.41 3.03
C ALA A 35 -16.64 -24.41 3.67
N THR A 36 -16.70 -23.15 3.22
CA THR A 36 -17.81 -22.20 3.51
C THR A 36 -17.59 -20.89 2.76
N ALA A 37 -18.56 -20.50 1.92
CA ALA A 37 -18.53 -19.18 1.29
C ALA A 37 -18.56 -18.09 2.38
N ARG A 38 -17.55 -17.22 2.41
CA ARG A 38 -17.50 -16.11 3.35
C ARG A 38 -18.44 -15.00 2.87
N LYS A 39 -19.01 -14.26 3.82
CA LYS A 39 -19.78 -13.07 3.47
C LYS A 39 -18.84 -11.88 3.37
N TRP A 40 -18.57 -11.43 2.15
CA TRP A 40 -17.71 -10.27 1.88
C TRP A 40 -18.54 -9.00 1.70
N GLN A 41 -18.02 -7.87 2.16
CA GLN A 41 -18.52 -6.53 1.84
C GLN A 41 -17.35 -5.66 1.41
N PHE A 42 -17.47 -5.05 0.22
CA PHE A 42 -16.49 -4.10 -0.30
C PHE A 42 -17.17 -2.75 -0.41
N ILE A 43 -16.70 -1.76 0.35
CA ILE A 43 -17.36 -0.45 0.44
C ILE A 43 -16.41 0.69 0.11
N GLU A 44 -16.99 1.75 -0.44
CA GLU A 44 -16.34 3.04 -0.54
C GLU A 44 -16.35 3.72 0.82
N VAL A 45 -15.20 4.19 1.27
CA VAL A 45 -15.05 4.88 2.57
C VAL A 45 -14.87 6.37 2.31
N ARG A 46 -15.87 7.15 2.71
CA ARG A 46 -15.90 8.62 2.66
C ARG A 46 -16.14 9.24 4.03
N THR A 47 -16.68 8.47 4.98
CA THR A 47 -17.02 8.93 6.33
C THR A 47 -16.39 8.06 7.42
N VAL A 48 -16.41 8.57 8.64
CA VAL A 48 -15.85 7.89 9.82
C VAL A 48 -16.64 6.62 10.15
N GLU A 49 -17.96 6.65 10.01
CA GLU A 49 -18.84 5.51 10.29
C GLU A 49 -18.55 4.35 9.33
N GLN A 50 -18.31 4.67 8.06
CA GLN A 50 -17.91 3.68 7.06
C GLN A 50 -16.54 3.08 7.42
N LEU A 51 -15.58 3.92 7.81
CA LEU A 51 -14.25 3.47 8.23
C LEU A 51 -14.32 2.54 9.45
N GLN A 52 -15.15 2.89 10.44
CA GLN A 52 -15.34 2.08 11.66
C GLN A 52 -15.90 0.70 11.36
N SER A 53 -16.75 0.57 10.35
CA SER A 53 -17.30 -0.72 9.91
C SER A 53 -16.27 -1.65 9.25
N CYS A 54 -15.11 -1.12 8.83
CA CYS A 54 -14.12 -1.87 8.07
C CYS A 54 -13.21 -2.73 8.97
N ALA A 55 -12.96 -3.96 8.55
CA ALA A 55 -11.93 -4.84 9.09
C ALA A 55 -10.56 -4.52 8.49
N ALA A 56 -10.51 -4.08 7.23
CA ALA A 56 -9.31 -3.69 6.51
C ALA A 56 -9.57 -2.51 5.56
N LEU A 57 -8.51 -1.80 5.15
CA LEU A 57 -8.62 -0.61 4.32
C LEU A 57 -7.58 -0.59 3.18
N VAL A 58 -8.03 -0.21 1.98
CA VAL A 58 -7.15 0.18 0.88
C VAL A 58 -7.14 1.71 0.75
N LEU A 59 -5.96 2.30 0.70
CA LEU A 59 -5.71 3.70 0.33
C LEU A 59 -5.25 3.71 -1.13
N PRO A 60 -6.10 4.09 -2.09
CA PRO A 60 -5.80 3.94 -3.50
C PRO A 60 -4.79 4.98 -3.99
N GLY A 61 -4.34 4.80 -5.23
CA GLY A 61 -3.57 5.80 -5.97
C GLY A 61 -4.40 7.04 -6.31
N GLY A 62 -3.72 8.14 -6.65
CA GLY A 62 -4.35 9.43 -6.88
C GLY A 62 -3.38 10.58 -6.66
N GLU A 63 -3.87 11.71 -6.15
CA GLU A 63 -3.04 12.85 -5.75
C GLU A 63 -3.04 12.95 -4.22
N SER A 64 -1.90 12.61 -3.61
CA SER A 64 -1.77 12.48 -2.15
C SER A 64 -2.09 13.78 -1.39
N THR A 65 -1.80 14.95 -1.97
CA THR A 65 -2.09 16.25 -1.35
C THR A 65 -3.59 16.44 -1.23
N THR A 66 -4.33 16.15 -2.29
CA THR A 66 -5.77 16.29 -2.39
C THR A 66 -6.44 15.31 -1.43
N ILE A 67 -6.00 14.04 -1.43
CA ILE A 67 -6.52 13.04 -0.48
C ILE A 67 -6.33 13.52 0.96
N SER A 68 -5.14 14.01 1.31
CA SER A 68 -4.82 14.50 2.66
C SER A 68 -5.64 15.74 3.04
N LEU A 69 -5.75 16.74 2.16
CA LEU A 69 -6.53 17.96 2.41
C LEU A 69 -8.03 17.67 2.54
N VAL A 70 -8.57 16.79 1.69
CA VAL A 70 -9.97 16.38 1.79
C VAL A 70 -10.20 15.60 3.09
N ALA A 71 -9.29 14.69 3.47
CA ALA A 71 -9.37 13.95 4.72
C ALA A 71 -9.29 14.86 5.95
N GLY A 72 -8.44 15.89 5.93
CA GLY A 72 -8.35 16.89 6.99
C GLY A 72 -9.65 17.70 7.11
N ARG A 73 -10.18 18.19 5.98
CA ARG A 73 -11.42 18.97 5.94
C ARG A 73 -12.67 18.17 6.33
N SER A 74 -12.69 16.86 6.09
CA SER A 74 -13.79 15.98 6.48
C SER A 74 -13.63 15.36 7.87
N GLY A 75 -12.55 15.68 8.60
CA GLY A 75 -12.27 15.10 9.92
C GLY A 75 -11.85 13.62 9.87
N MET A 76 -11.52 13.08 8.70
CA MET A 76 -11.13 11.68 8.48
C MET A 76 -9.68 11.38 8.86
N LEU A 77 -8.80 12.39 8.90
CA LEU A 77 -7.36 12.16 9.05
C LEU A 77 -6.98 11.48 10.38
N GLU A 78 -7.52 11.95 11.50
CA GLU A 78 -7.29 11.32 12.82
C GLU A 78 -7.90 9.91 12.91
N PRO A 79 -9.16 9.66 12.48
CA PRO A 79 -9.69 8.31 12.37
C PRO A 79 -8.85 7.36 11.52
N LEU A 80 -8.25 7.84 10.43
CA LEU A 80 -7.33 7.03 9.61
C LEU A 80 -6.05 6.69 10.36
N ARG A 81 -5.46 7.65 11.08
CA ARG A 81 -4.29 7.42 11.94
C ARG A 81 -4.60 6.40 13.04
N GLU A 82 -5.76 6.52 13.66
CA GLU A 82 -6.24 5.57 14.67
C GLU A 82 -6.39 4.17 14.08
N PHE A 83 -7.02 4.04 12.90
CA PHE A 83 -7.21 2.77 12.21
C PHE A 83 -5.87 2.07 11.90
N VAL A 84 -4.90 2.83 11.39
CA VAL A 84 -3.61 2.29 10.91
C VAL A 84 -2.59 2.11 12.03
N LYS A 85 -2.35 3.14 12.85
CA LYS A 85 -1.25 3.17 13.82
C LYS A 85 -1.65 2.60 15.18
N VAL A 86 -2.90 2.84 15.62
CA VAL A 86 -3.34 2.49 16.97
C VAL A 86 -4.03 1.14 16.98
N SER A 87 -5.10 0.99 16.20
CA SER A 87 -5.85 -0.26 16.04
C SER A 87 -5.08 -1.32 15.25
N ARG A 88 -4.06 -0.91 14.48
CA ARG A 88 -3.23 -1.79 13.65
C ARG A 88 -4.10 -2.72 12.78
N LYS A 89 -5.15 -2.17 12.16
CA LYS A 89 -5.99 -2.91 11.22
C LYS A 89 -5.29 -3.03 9.87
N PRO A 90 -5.42 -4.18 9.16
CA PRO A 90 -4.78 -4.40 7.87
C PRO A 90 -5.04 -3.25 6.90
N THR A 91 -3.96 -2.66 6.38
CA THR A 91 -4.05 -1.48 5.51
C THR A 91 -3.10 -1.61 4.34
N TRP A 92 -3.57 -1.28 3.14
CA TRP A 92 -2.77 -1.27 1.92
C TRP A 92 -2.79 0.07 1.22
N GLY A 93 -1.63 0.70 1.05
CA GLY A 93 -1.49 1.92 0.25
C GLY A 93 -0.90 1.66 -1.13
N THR A 94 -1.57 2.10 -2.20
CA THR A 94 -1.04 2.09 -3.56
C THR A 94 -0.72 3.50 -4.04
N CYS A 95 0.46 3.71 -4.64
CA CYS A 95 0.92 5.01 -5.15
C CYS A 95 0.74 6.15 -4.11
N ALA A 96 -0.28 7.01 -4.25
CA ALA A 96 -0.61 8.04 -3.28
C ALA A 96 -0.86 7.49 -1.86
N GLY A 97 -1.47 6.31 -1.74
CA GLY A 97 -1.65 5.62 -0.47
C GLY A 97 -0.33 5.25 0.20
N LEU A 98 0.69 4.82 -0.56
CA LEU A 98 2.03 4.56 -0.01
C LEU A 98 2.65 5.84 0.57
N ILE A 99 2.50 6.98 -0.14
CA ILE A 99 2.96 8.27 0.38
C ILE A 99 2.26 8.58 1.71
N LEU A 100 0.94 8.43 1.79
CA LEU A 100 0.18 8.74 3.02
C LEU A 100 0.54 7.82 4.19
N LEU A 101 0.88 6.56 3.94
CA LEU A 101 1.27 5.59 4.98
C LEU A 101 2.72 5.73 5.45
N SER A 102 3.56 6.49 4.74
CA SER A 102 4.95 6.72 5.16
C SER A 102 5.02 7.58 6.42
N GLU A 103 5.99 7.31 7.28
CA GLU A 103 6.31 8.19 8.42
C GLU A 103 7.00 9.47 7.97
N SER A 104 7.68 9.48 6.81
CA SER A 104 8.33 10.66 6.25
C SER A 104 8.12 10.72 4.74
N ALA A 105 7.86 11.91 4.20
CA ALA A 105 7.83 12.14 2.76
C ALA A 105 8.41 13.51 2.40
N ASN A 106 9.01 13.63 1.22
CA ASN A 106 9.44 14.94 0.72
C ASN A 106 8.24 15.87 0.46
N ARG A 107 8.43 17.15 0.74
CA ARG A 107 7.44 18.20 0.65
C ARG A 107 7.43 18.77 -0.77
N THR A 108 6.25 18.84 -1.37
CA THR A 108 6.07 19.56 -2.65
C THR A 108 5.42 20.91 -2.38
N LYS A 109 6.22 21.93 -2.01
CA LYS A 109 5.77 23.28 -1.59
C LYS A 109 4.89 23.27 -0.31
N GLN A 110 4.57 24.44 0.24
CA GLN A 110 3.71 24.63 1.43
C GLN A 110 2.24 24.23 1.16
N THR A 111 1.99 22.94 0.89
CA THR A 111 0.66 22.45 0.49
C THR A 111 -0.21 21.98 1.65
N GLY A 112 0.30 21.98 2.88
CA GLY A 112 -0.45 21.53 4.06
C GLY A 112 -0.80 20.05 4.04
N GLN A 113 -0.17 19.24 3.18
CA GLN A 113 -0.34 17.79 3.20
C GLN A 113 0.19 17.22 4.52
N GLU A 114 -0.66 16.47 5.19
CA GLU A 114 -0.31 15.66 6.34
C GLU A 114 -0.27 14.17 5.97
N LEU A 115 0.50 13.40 6.73
CA LEU A 115 0.64 11.95 6.56
C LEU A 115 -0.19 11.19 7.61
N ILE A 116 -0.57 9.96 7.27
CA ILE A 116 -1.23 9.01 8.17
C ILE A 116 -0.16 8.25 8.96
N GLY A 117 0.91 7.82 8.30
CA GLY A 117 1.94 6.97 8.89
C GLY A 117 1.53 5.51 8.99
N GLY A 118 2.37 4.69 9.62
CA GLY A 118 2.18 3.24 9.77
C GLY A 118 3.21 2.38 9.02
N LEU A 119 4.03 3.00 8.16
CA LEU A 119 5.23 2.42 7.57
C LEU A 119 6.45 3.28 7.92
N ASP A 120 7.43 2.70 8.62
CA ASP A 120 8.70 3.35 9.00
C ASP A 120 9.62 3.50 7.79
N VAL A 121 9.21 4.34 6.84
CA VAL A 121 9.91 4.63 5.60
C VAL A 121 9.86 6.12 5.29
N ARG A 122 10.91 6.61 4.61
CA ARG A 122 10.84 7.87 3.87
C ARG A 122 10.48 7.59 2.42
N VAL A 123 9.45 8.28 1.93
CA VAL A 123 9.01 8.22 0.54
C VAL A 123 9.38 9.48 -0.22
N ASN A 124 9.97 9.31 -1.40
CA ASN A 124 10.21 10.38 -2.35
C ASN A 124 9.10 10.39 -3.42
N ARG A 125 8.32 11.47 -3.44
CA ARG A 125 7.23 11.72 -4.38
C ARG A 125 7.78 12.04 -5.77
N ASN A 126 7.13 11.50 -6.81
CA ASN A 126 7.43 11.81 -8.21
C ASN A 126 8.92 11.63 -8.58
N HIS A 127 9.58 10.64 -7.98
CA HIS A 127 11.04 10.42 -8.10
C HIS A 127 11.51 10.30 -9.57
N PHE A 128 10.67 9.80 -10.47
CA PHE A 128 11.02 9.53 -11.86
C PHE A 128 10.98 10.75 -12.81
N GLY A 129 10.54 11.93 -12.35
CA GLY A 129 10.61 13.20 -13.09
C GLY A 129 9.61 13.40 -14.23
N ARG A 130 9.50 14.64 -14.75
CA ARG A 130 8.36 15.18 -15.55
C ARG A 130 8.14 14.64 -16.96
N GLN A 131 9.13 14.04 -17.61
CA GLN A 131 9.07 13.72 -19.05
C GLN A 131 8.91 12.22 -19.37
N VAL A 132 8.91 11.32 -18.38
CA VAL A 132 8.83 9.85 -18.57
C VAL A 132 7.81 9.25 -17.59
N GLU A 133 6.76 10.03 -17.27
CA GLU A 133 5.97 9.88 -16.03
C GLU A 133 5.07 8.64 -15.95
N SER A 134 4.90 7.88 -17.02
CA SER A 134 4.12 6.64 -16.98
C SER A 134 4.84 5.53 -17.72
N PHE A 135 5.12 4.42 -17.04
CA PHE A 135 5.72 3.23 -17.65
C PHE A 135 5.16 1.97 -17.00
N GLU A 136 5.44 0.84 -17.64
CA GLU A 136 5.07 -0.47 -17.15
C GLU A 136 6.33 -1.31 -17.01
N ALA A 137 6.42 -2.07 -15.91
CA ALA A 137 7.48 -3.05 -15.72
C ALA A 137 6.87 -4.39 -15.31
N ALA A 138 7.52 -5.48 -15.73
CA ALA A 138 7.13 -6.81 -15.33
C ALA A 138 7.96 -7.17 -14.08
N LEU A 139 7.33 -7.20 -12.90
CA LEU A 139 8.01 -7.45 -11.63
C LEU A 139 7.88 -8.91 -11.22
N ASP A 140 8.98 -9.51 -10.79
CA ASP A 140 8.90 -10.75 -10.01
C ASP A 140 8.47 -10.40 -8.58
N LEU A 141 7.36 -10.99 -8.12
CA LEU A 141 6.77 -10.77 -6.80
C LEU A 141 6.67 -12.12 -6.08
N PRO A 142 7.79 -12.65 -5.52
CA PRO A 142 7.83 -14.00 -4.95
C PRO A 142 6.81 -14.23 -3.84
N PHE A 143 6.46 -13.19 -3.08
CA PHE A 143 5.46 -13.27 -2.02
C PHE A 143 4.06 -13.63 -2.53
N LEU A 144 3.75 -13.44 -3.82
CA LEU A 144 2.48 -13.87 -4.41
C LEU A 144 2.38 -15.40 -4.53
N ALA A 145 3.51 -16.12 -4.60
CA ALA A 145 3.53 -17.57 -4.66
C ALA A 145 3.01 -18.20 -3.35
N GLU A 146 3.21 -17.53 -2.22
CA GLU A 146 2.71 -17.95 -0.91
C GLU A 146 1.18 -17.80 -0.79
N ALA A 147 0.54 -17.09 -1.71
CA ALA A 147 -0.87 -16.74 -1.65
C ALA A 147 -1.82 -17.61 -2.47
N GLY A 148 -1.39 -18.63 -3.20
CA GLY A 148 -2.36 -19.51 -3.84
C GLY A 148 -1.86 -20.93 -4.05
N GLY A 149 -2.81 -21.85 -4.21
CA GLY A 149 -2.51 -23.22 -4.59
C GLY A 149 -1.90 -23.31 -5.99
N GLU A 150 -1.89 -24.51 -6.58
CA GLU A 150 -1.22 -24.79 -7.86
C GLU A 150 -1.58 -23.83 -9.00
N ALA A 151 -2.80 -23.25 -9.02
CA ALA A 151 -3.23 -22.28 -10.02
C ALA A 151 -2.51 -20.91 -9.97
N PHE A 152 -2.03 -20.50 -8.78
CA PHE A 152 -1.21 -19.29 -8.60
C PHE A 152 0.28 -19.60 -8.72
N ALA A 153 0.71 -20.73 -8.16
CA ALA A 153 2.10 -21.20 -8.23
C ALA A 153 2.56 -21.49 -9.68
N THR A 154 1.63 -21.81 -10.59
CA THR A 154 1.91 -22.00 -12.03
C THR A 154 1.91 -20.72 -12.85
N SER A 155 1.53 -19.56 -12.29
CA SER A 155 1.79 -18.28 -12.94
C SER A 155 3.26 -17.88 -12.71
N THR A 156 4.16 -18.53 -13.44
CA THR A 156 5.57 -18.13 -13.59
C THR A 156 5.73 -16.78 -14.31
N LYS A 157 4.63 -16.04 -14.50
CA LYS A 157 4.59 -14.78 -15.23
C LYS A 157 4.83 -13.63 -14.25
N PRO A 158 5.83 -12.78 -14.53
CA PRO A 158 6.00 -11.53 -13.82
C PRO A 158 4.69 -10.73 -13.74
N PHE A 159 4.49 -10.04 -12.62
CA PHE A 159 3.35 -9.17 -12.40
C PHE A 159 3.54 -7.86 -13.17
N ARG A 160 2.63 -7.59 -14.11
CA ARG A 160 2.61 -6.32 -14.83
C ARG A 160 2.33 -5.20 -13.84
N SER A 161 3.25 -4.26 -13.69
CA SER A 161 3.18 -3.18 -12.72
C SER A 161 3.13 -1.86 -13.45
N VAL A 162 2.07 -1.07 -13.23
CA VAL A 162 1.85 0.21 -13.90
C VAL A 162 2.31 1.34 -12.98
N PHE A 163 3.30 2.12 -13.39
CA PHE A 163 3.85 3.24 -12.64
C PHE A 163 3.38 4.53 -13.29
N ILE A 164 2.65 5.38 -12.55
CA ILE A 164 2.18 6.69 -13.02
C ILE A 164 2.59 7.71 -11.97
N ARG A 165 3.56 8.56 -12.29
CA ARG A 165 4.20 9.51 -11.37
C ARG A 165 4.55 8.85 -10.03
N ALA A 166 5.04 7.62 -10.11
CA ALA A 166 5.14 6.75 -8.96
C ALA A 166 6.11 7.33 -7.91
N PRO A 167 5.76 7.23 -6.61
CA PRO A 167 6.72 7.43 -5.55
C PRO A 167 7.75 6.29 -5.51
N VAL A 168 8.81 6.46 -4.72
CA VAL A 168 9.71 5.37 -4.33
C VAL A 168 9.96 5.45 -2.82
N VAL A 169 10.20 4.30 -2.19
CA VAL A 169 10.73 4.28 -0.82
C VAL A 169 12.23 4.56 -0.91
N GLU A 170 12.62 5.75 -0.46
CA GLU A 170 14.00 6.24 -0.52
C GLU A 170 14.84 5.64 0.62
N LYS A 171 14.23 5.50 1.80
CA LYS A 171 14.93 5.05 3.00
C LYS A 171 14.00 4.26 3.91
N ILE A 172 14.51 3.18 4.49
CA ILE A 172 13.89 2.50 5.62
C ILE A 172 14.34 3.21 6.90
N LEU A 173 13.38 3.60 7.73
CA LEU A 173 13.63 4.28 8.99
C LEU A 173 13.73 3.26 10.12
N GLU A 174 14.43 3.63 11.18
CA GLU A 174 14.44 2.83 12.40
C GLU A 174 13.06 2.90 13.07
N THR A 175 12.56 1.74 13.46
CA THR A 175 11.31 1.64 14.23
C THR A 175 11.55 2.15 15.64
N GLN A 176 10.92 3.28 15.97
CA GLN A 176 11.05 3.93 17.26
C GLN A 176 9.69 4.35 17.82
N SER A 177 9.62 4.49 19.13
CA SER A 177 8.47 5.10 19.80
C SER A 177 8.56 6.62 19.68
N GLY A 178 7.44 7.28 19.40
CA GLY A 178 7.45 8.73 19.20
C GLY A 178 7.45 9.13 17.73
N ALA A 179 7.66 10.43 17.48
CA ALA A 179 7.75 10.96 16.12
C ALA A 179 9.17 10.72 15.58
N GLN A 180 9.31 10.69 14.25
CA GLN A 180 10.62 10.62 13.59
C GLN A 180 11.33 12.00 13.67
N GLU A 181 11.87 12.33 14.84
CA GLU A 181 12.45 13.65 15.13
C GLU A 181 13.61 14.01 14.18
N GLU A 182 14.45 13.06 13.81
CA GLU A 182 15.54 13.29 12.86
C GLU A 182 15.02 13.63 11.46
N GLU A 183 13.92 13.00 11.03
CA GLU A 183 13.31 13.32 9.74
C GLU A 183 12.63 14.70 9.78
N ALA A 184 12.13 15.15 10.94
CA ALA A 184 11.52 16.46 11.12
C ALA A 184 12.54 17.61 11.08
N LYS A 185 13.83 17.32 11.29
CA LYS A 185 14.94 18.28 11.15
C LYS A 185 15.37 18.49 9.70
N LEU A 186 15.00 17.58 8.80
CA LEU A 186 15.34 17.71 7.39
C LEU A 186 14.50 18.80 6.73
N ASP A 187 15.15 19.64 5.94
CA ASP A 187 14.44 20.60 5.11
C ASP A 187 13.55 19.87 4.11
N ASP A 188 12.39 20.45 3.80
CA ASP A 188 11.43 19.92 2.83
C ASP A 188 10.96 18.48 3.10
N THR A 189 10.80 18.07 4.36
CA THR A 189 10.09 16.83 4.72
C THR A 189 8.76 17.12 5.42
N VAL A 190 7.87 16.14 5.36
CA VAL A 190 6.65 16.06 6.18
C VAL A 190 6.74 14.77 6.96
N VAL A 191 6.49 14.82 8.26
CA VAL A 191 6.54 13.67 9.17
C VAL A 191 5.15 13.36 9.69
N ALA A 192 4.79 12.08 9.73
CA ALA A 192 3.52 11.64 10.29
C ALA A 192 3.49 11.86 11.82
N PRO A 193 2.34 12.26 12.40
CA PRO A 193 2.23 12.37 13.85
C PRO A 193 2.45 11.04 14.56
N SER A 194 3.10 11.08 15.72
CA SER A 194 3.28 9.90 16.57
C SER A 194 1.95 9.39 17.10
N LYS A 195 1.77 8.06 17.07
CA LYS A 195 0.65 7.34 17.67
C LYS A 195 1.17 5.99 18.17
N ALA A 196 0.86 5.64 19.42
CA ALA A 196 1.22 4.35 20.00
C ALA A 196 0.13 3.30 19.75
N ALA A 197 0.52 2.05 19.49
CA ALA A 197 -0.41 0.94 19.33
C ALA A 197 -1.19 0.68 20.63
N SER A 198 -2.50 0.44 20.54
CA SER A 198 -3.37 0.26 21.72
C SER A 198 -3.09 -1.01 22.51
N ASN A 199 -2.51 -2.02 21.86
CA ASN A 199 -2.24 -3.34 22.39
C ASN A 199 -0.79 -3.56 22.81
N GLY A 200 0.06 -2.52 22.76
CA GLY A 200 1.47 -2.58 23.19
C GLY A 200 2.34 -3.57 22.40
N LYS A 201 1.81 -4.18 21.33
CA LYS A 201 2.57 -5.09 20.47
C LYS A 201 3.64 -4.30 19.73
N ALA A 202 4.89 -4.77 19.83
CA ALA A 202 6.00 -4.20 19.08
C ALA A 202 5.68 -4.25 17.58
N VAL A 203 5.84 -3.11 16.91
CA VAL A 203 5.75 -3.03 15.45
C VAL A 203 6.97 -3.75 14.88
N GLY A 204 6.77 -4.70 13.98
CA GLY A 204 7.85 -5.41 13.31
C GLY A 204 8.73 -4.48 12.46
N LYS A 205 9.86 -4.98 11.98
CA LYS A 205 10.71 -4.24 11.03
C LYS A 205 10.02 -4.12 9.67
N VAL A 206 10.42 -3.12 8.89
CA VAL A 206 10.01 -3.00 7.49
C VAL A 206 10.68 -4.09 6.66
N GLU A 207 9.87 -4.85 5.94
CA GLU A 207 10.29 -5.86 4.97
C GLU A 207 10.21 -5.28 3.56
N VAL A 208 11.30 -5.38 2.78
CA VAL A 208 11.31 -5.04 1.36
C VAL A 208 10.80 -6.24 0.57
N LEU A 209 9.65 -6.07 -0.10
CA LEU A 209 9.00 -7.14 -0.85
C LEU A 209 9.37 -7.11 -2.34
N CYS A 210 9.71 -5.94 -2.88
CA CYS A 210 10.14 -5.80 -4.27
C CYS A 210 10.96 -4.53 -4.50
N ARG A 211 11.99 -4.67 -5.35
CA ARG A 211 12.75 -3.56 -5.92
C ARG A 211 12.53 -3.54 -7.43
N LEU A 212 12.37 -2.34 -7.99
CA LEU A 212 12.37 -2.12 -9.43
C LEU A 212 13.85 -2.04 -9.87
N PRO A 213 14.31 -2.95 -10.76
CA PRO A 213 15.65 -2.86 -11.34
C PRO A 213 15.81 -1.54 -12.09
N GLY A 214 17.02 -0.98 -12.15
CA GLY A 214 17.28 0.39 -12.60
C GLY A 214 16.52 0.83 -13.87
N ARG A 215 16.09 2.10 -13.90
CA ARG A 215 15.17 2.69 -14.90
C ARG A 215 15.47 2.33 -16.38
N ALA A 216 16.75 2.32 -16.78
CA ALA A 216 17.15 2.02 -18.15
C ALA A 216 17.03 0.52 -18.50
N GLN A 217 17.14 -0.37 -17.51
CA GLN A 217 16.97 -1.81 -17.67
C GLN A 217 15.49 -2.21 -17.62
N ALA A 218 14.70 -1.59 -16.72
CA ALA A 218 13.25 -1.82 -16.65
C ALA A 218 12.48 -1.44 -17.93
N LEU A 219 12.94 -0.41 -18.66
CA LEU A 219 12.34 0.03 -19.93
C LEU A 219 12.77 -0.82 -21.13
N ASN A 220 13.98 -1.40 -21.11
CA ASN A 220 14.57 -2.06 -22.29
C ASN A 220 14.47 -3.59 -22.26
N ASP A 221 14.33 -4.23 -21.09
CA ASP A 221 14.39 -5.68 -21.00
C ASP A 221 13.25 -6.26 -20.14
N LYS A 222 12.26 -6.86 -20.80
CA LYS A 222 11.13 -7.57 -20.15
C LYS A 222 11.56 -8.84 -19.40
N LYS A 223 12.85 -9.16 -19.38
CA LYS A 223 13.41 -10.39 -18.78
C LYS A 223 14.22 -10.15 -17.49
N LEU A 224 14.63 -8.92 -17.18
CA LEU A 224 15.43 -8.66 -15.99
C LEU A 224 14.56 -8.69 -14.72
N THR A 225 14.99 -9.49 -13.76
CA THR A 225 14.27 -9.68 -12.50
C THR A 225 14.97 -8.96 -11.34
N ALA A 226 14.22 -8.59 -10.31
CA ALA A 226 14.77 -7.99 -9.08
C ALA A 226 15.87 -8.86 -8.41
N ARG A 227 15.90 -10.17 -8.70
CA ARG A 227 16.93 -11.10 -8.22
C ARG A 227 18.32 -10.85 -8.80
N GLU A 228 18.42 -10.24 -9.97
CA GLU A 228 19.69 -10.09 -10.70
C GLU A 228 20.43 -8.78 -10.40
N VAL A 229 19.79 -7.81 -9.73
CA VAL A 229 20.32 -6.45 -9.57
C VAL A 229 20.88 -6.17 -8.15
N GLY A 230 20.66 -7.06 -7.18
CA GLY A 230 21.19 -6.87 -5.82
C GLY A 230 20.51 -5.72 -5.06
N GLU A 231 21.24 -5.00 -4.20
CA GLU A 231 20.70 -3.81 -3.47
C GLU A 231 20.49 -2.60 -4.38
N GLU A 232 20.97 -2.65 -5.62
CA GLU A 232 20.80 -1.61 -6.63
C GLU A 232 19.35 -1.66 -7.18
N GLY A 233 18.56 -0.62 -6.94
CA GLY A 233 17.19 -0.50 -7.47
C GLY A 233 16.21 0.15 -6.50
N ASP A 234 15.16 0.75 -7.05
CA ASP A 234 14.18 1.52 -6.30
C ASP A 234 13.26 0.59 -5.52
N ILE A 235 13.06 0.85 -4.23
CA ILE A 235 12.12 0.06 -3.42
C ILE A 235 10.69 0.45 -3.81
N VAL A 236 9.93 -0.52 -4.34
CA VAL A 236 8.59 -0.30 -4.88
C VAL A 236 7.49 -1.09 -4.18
N ALA A 237 7.83 -2.04 -3.31
CA ALA A 237 6.88 -2.70 -2.42
C ALA A 237 7.50 -2.98 -1.05
N VAL A 238 6.79 -2.62 0.03
CA VAL A 238 7.22 -2.82 1.42
C VAL A 238 6.05 -3.29 2.29
N ARG A 239 6.36 -4.02 3.36
CA ARG A 239 5.40 -4.41 4.39
C ARG A 239 5.97 -4.12 5.78
N GLN A 240 5.12 -3.71 6.72
CA GLN A 240 5.47 -3.64 8.13
C GLN A 240 4.32 -4.20 8.98
N GLY A 241 4.44 -5.47 9.37
CA GLY A 241 3.34 -6.22 9.98
C GLY A 241 2.14 -6.28 9.03
N ASN A 242 1.02 -5.73 9.45
CA ASN A 242 -0.25 -5.74 8.70
C ASN A 242 -0.43 -4.53 7.75
N VAL A 243 0.57 -3.65 7.63
CA VAL A 243 0.54 -2.50 6.72
C VAL A 243 1.39 -2.82 5.50
N PHE A 244 0.81 -2.65 4.31
CA PHE A 244 1.43 -2.94 3.02
C PHE A 244 1.45 -1.68 2.14
N GLY A 245 2.53 -1.46 1.41
CA GLY A 245 2.68 -0.29 0.55
C GLY A 245 3.30 -0.66 -0.80
N THR A 246 2.70 -0.18 -1.89
CA THR A 246 3.21 -0.35 -3.26
C THR A 246 3.28 0.98 -4.01
N SER A 247 4.33 1.16 -4.80
CA SER A 247 4.54 2.37 -5.59
C SER A 247 3.77 2.38 -6.91
N PHE A 248 3.39 1.21 -7.41
CA PHE A 248 2.64 1.01 -8.65
C PHE A 248 1.13 0.88 -8.41
N HIS A 249 0.39 0.90 -9.52
CA HIS A 249 -1.07 0.79 -9.62
C HIS A 249 -1.49 -0.62 -10.05
N PRO A 250 -1.62 -1.58 -9.12
CA PRO A 250 -2.08 -2.93 -9.44
C PRO A 250 -3.52 -2.94 -10.00
N GLU A 251 -4.31 -1.92 -9.67
CA GLU A 251 -5.70 -1.76 -10.10
C GLU A 251 -5.85 -1.54 -11.61
N LEU A 252 -4.80 -1.11 -12.29
CA LEU A 252 -4.79 -0.85 -13.74
C LEU A 252 -4.37 -2.06 -14.58
N THR A 253 -4.25 -3.24 -13.96
CA THR A 253 -3.69 -4.43 -14.59
C THR A 253 -4.74 -5.47 -14.98
N GLY A 254 -5.88 -5.49 -14.28
CA GLY A 254 -6.85 -6.59 -14.33
C GLY A 254 -6.37 -7.88 -13.64
N ASP A 255 -5.16 -7.89 -13.07
CA ASP A 255 -4.55 -9.04 -12.40
C ASP A 255 -4.80 -8.96 -10.89
N ALA A 256 -5.76 -9.75 -10.41
CA ALA A 256 -6.16 -9.78 -9.00
C ALA A 256 -5.19 -10.55 -8.08
N ARG A 257 -4.04 -11.05 -8.57
CA ARG A 257 -3.16 -11.91 -7.75
C ARG A 257 -2.69 -11.24 -6.47
N ILE A 258 -2.30 -9.97 -6.55
CA ILE A 258 -1.86 -9.18 -5.38
C ILE A 258 -3.02 -8.86 -4.44
N HIS A 259 -4.24 -8.67 -4.95
CA HIS A 259 -5.44 -8.51 -4.14
C HIS A 259 -5.82 -9.80 -3.41
N VAL A 260 -5.70 -10.97 -4.07
CA VAL A 260 -5.88 -12.29 -3.44
C VAL A 260 -4.87 -12.47 -2.31
N TRP A 261 -3.60 -12.22 -2.59
CA TRP A 261 -2.55 -12.29 -1.55
C TRP A 261 -2.91 -11.38 -0.37
N TRP A 262 -3.28 -10.14 -0.64
CA TRP A 262 -3.58 -9.19 0.41
C TRP A 262 -4.83 -9.57 1.23
N ILE A 263 -5.91 -10.06 0.61
CA ILE A 263 -7.08 -10.57 1.35
C ILE A 263 -6.68 -11.75 2.24
N LYS A 264 -5.80 -12.64 1.80
CA LYS A 264 -5.28 -13.72 2.67
C LYS A 264 -4.48 -13.17 3.85
N GLN A 265 -3.68 -12.11 3.66
CA GLN A 265 -3.01 -11.41 4.76
C GLN A 265 -4.02 -10.76 5.72
N VAL A 266 -5.10 -10.17 5.20
CA VAL A 266 -6.21 -9.65 6.03
C VAL A 266 -6.81 -10.77 6.88
N LEU A 267 -7.13 -11.92 6.28
CA LEU A 267 -7.69 -13.06 7.00
C LEU A 267 -6.75 -13.58 8.09
N GLN A 268 -5.44 -13.68 7.81
CA GLN A 268 -4.43 -14.07 8.80
C GLN A 268 -4.34 -13.09 9.96
N ALA A 269 -4.47 -11.79 9.70
CA ALA A 269 -4.41 -10.75 10.74
C ALA A 269 -5.69 -10.65 11.59
N LEU A 270 -6.81 -11.22 11.13
CA LEU A 270 -8.09 -11.25 11.85
C LEU A 270 -8.27 -12.49 12.73
N GLN A 271 -7.36 -13.47 12.64
CA GLN A 271 -7.31 -14.67 13.48
C GLN A 271 -6.57 -14.39 14.79
#